data_AF-A0A9P6VFH0-F1
#
_entry.id   AF-A0A9P6VFH0-F1
#
_cell.length_a   1.000
_cell.length_b   1.000
_cell.length_c   1.000
_cell.angle_alpha   90.00
_cell.angle_beta   90.00
_cell.angle_gamma   90.00
#
_symmetry.space_group_name_H-M   'P 1'
#
loop_
_entity.id
_entity.type
_entity.pdbx_description
1 polymer ?
#
loop_
_entity_poly.entity_id
_entity_poly.type
_entity_poly.pdbx_seq_one_letter_code
_entity_poly.pdbx_strand_id
1 'polypeptide(L)'
;MSTVSTTSGGKERIAEASKLLASVFLEDPVITYMLSSMTPEARVAYFPKYFDCLLTAAGLNGAIFHEADDWKFCGVLMPPVVTSTILGQFSKPDLFQCSGILG
;
A
#
# COMPACT_ATOMS: atom_id res chain seq x y z
N MET A 1 -10.84 -9.91 24.02
CA MET A 1 -11.09 -9.24 22.72
C MET A 1 -10.13 -8.08 22.65
N SER A 2 -9.10 -8.17 21.82
CA SER A 2 -8.14 -7.08 21.64
C SER A 2 -8.82 -6.00 20.79
N THR A 3 -9.13 -4.86 21.40
CA THR A 3 -9.77 -3.75 20.69
C THR A 3 -8.73 -3.07 19.81
N VAL A 4 -8.80 -3.29 18.50
CA VAL A 4 -7.90 -2.65 17.54
C VAL A 4 -8.46 -1.27 17.18
N SER A 5 -7.71 -0.21 17.47
CA SER A 5 -8.00 1.14 16.99
C SER A 5 -7.68 1.22 15.50
N THR A 6 -8.65 1.64 14.69
CA THR A 6 -8.47 1.90 13.27
C THR A 6 -8.70 3.36 12.97
N THR A 7 -7.78 4.02 12.28
CA THR A 7 -7.94 5.39 11.83
C THR A 7 -7.80 5.48 10.32
N SER A 8 -8.40 6.49 9.69
CA SER A 8 -8.31 6.69 8.24
C SER A 8 -7.93 8.13 7.91
N GLY A 9 -7.25 8.33 6.79
CA GLY A 9 -6.85 9.64 6.31
C GLY A 9 -6.45 9.62 4.83
N GLY A 10 -5.93 10.74 4.35
CA GLY A 10 -5.54 10.95 2.97
C GLY A 10 -4.04 11.02 2.77
N LYS A 11 -3.62 11.94 1.91
CA LYS A 11 -2.22 12.15 1.50
C LYS A 11 -1.23 12.46 2.63
N GLU A 12 -1.71 12.99 3.75
CA GLU A 12 -0.88 13.28 4.93
C GLU A 12 -0.27 12.03 5.56
N ARG A 13 -0.81 10.86 5.23
CA ARG A 13 -0.41 9.55 5.76
C ARG A 13 0.60 8.81 4.89
N ILE A 14 0.99 9.37 3.74
CA ILE A 14 1.88 8.72 2.76
C ILE A 14 3.24 8.36 3.37
N ALA A 15 3.84 9.27 4.14
CA ALA A 15 5.19 9.07 4.68
C ALA A 15 5.25 7.88 5.64
N GLU A 16 4.32 7.80 6.59
CA GLU A 16 4.23 6.70 7.55
C GLU A 16 3.84 5.39 6.87
N ALA A 17 2.90 5.43 5.93
CA ALA A 17 2.49 4.25 5.15
C ALA A 17 3.65 3.70 4.30
N SER A 18 4.42 4.57 3.65
CA SER A 18 5.58 4.18 2.84
C SER A 18 6.65 3.49 3.67
N LYS A 19 6.93 4.04 4.87
CA LYS A 19 7.91 3.47 5.80
C LYS A 19 7.50 2.07 6.25
N LEU A 20 6.23 1.87 6.58
CA LEU A 20 5.71 0.56 7.00
C LEU A 20 5.73 -0.45 5.85
N LEU A 21 5.23 -0.08 4.67
CA LEU A 21 5.18 -0.99 3.53
C LEU A 21 6.57 -1.36 3.03
N ALA A 22 7.53 -0.43 3.07
CA ALA A 22 8.91 -0.71 2.71
C ALA A 22 9.56 -1.79 3.60
N SER A 23 9.23 -1.85 4.89
CA SER A 23 9.77 -2.90 5.77
C SER A 23 9.03 -4.23 5.59
N VAL A 24 7.71 -4.20 5.44
CA VAL A 24 6.88 -5.41 5.30
C VAL A 24 7.20 -6.16 4.01
N PHE A 25 7.42 -5.45 2.91
CA PHE A 25 7.62 -6.05 1.59
C PHE A 25 9.08 -6.35 1.24
N LEU A 26 10.02 -6.14 2.17
CA LEU A 26 11.46 -6.24 1.89
C LEU A 26 11.86 -7.56 1.23
N GLU A 27 11.22 -8.66 1.66
CA GLU A 27 11.47 -10.03 1.21
C GLU A 27 10.38 -10.56 0.27
N ASP A 28 9.47 -9.70 -0.20
CA ASP A 28 8.38 -10.13 -1.06
C ASP A 28 8.90 -10.63 -2.43
N PRO A 29 8.53 -11.85 -2.85
CA PRO A 29 9.04 -12.43 -4.09
C PRO A 29 8.52 -11.71 -5.34
N VAL A 30 7.33 -11.08 -5.27
CA VAL A 30 6.75 -10.35 -6.41
C VAL A 30 7.52 -9.05 -6.64
N ILE A 31 7.78 -8.26 -5.59
CA ILE A 31 8.59 -7.04 -5.73
C ILE A 31 10.04 -7.38 -6.08
N THR A 32 10.58 -8.47 -5.53
CA THR A 32 11.91 -8.97 -5.92
C THR A 32 11.97 -9.31 -7.41
N TYR A 33 10.92 -9.95 -7.94
CA TYR A 33 10.81 -10.24 -9.37
C TYR A 33 10.63 -8.98 -10.22
N MET A 34 9.77 -8.04 -9.81
CA MET A 34 9.58 -6.77 -10.54
C MET A 34 10.86 -5.92 -10.59
N LEU A 35 11.69 -6.00 -9.56
CA LEU A 35 12.97 -5.28 -9.44
C LEU A 35 14.18 -6.19 -9.69
N SER A 36 14.02 -7.27 -10.46
CA SER A 36 15.08 -8.27 -10.69
C SER A 36 16.29 -7.73 -11.43
N SER A 37 16.19 -6.55 -12.05
CA SER A 37 17.30 -5.87 -12.72
C SER A 37 18.28 -5.20 -11.74
N MET A 38 17.93 -5.09 -10.45
CA MET A 38 18.76 -4.46 -9.42
C MET A 38 19.46 -5.52 -8.55
N THR A 39 20.63 -5.18 -8.00
CA THR A 39 21.24 -6.03 -6.96
C THR A 39 20.41 -5.98 -5.68
N PRO A 40 20.50 -6.99 -4.79
CA PRO A 40 19.73 -7.01 -3.54
C PRO A 40 19.91 -5.74 -2.69
N GLU A 41 21.13 -5.21 -2.62
CA GLU A 41 21.46 -4.03 -1.82
C GLU A 41 20.85 -2.76 -2.43
N ALA A 42 20.94 -2.63 -3.76
CA ALA A 42 20.35 -1.52 -4.50
C ALA A 42 18.80 -1.55 -4.41
N ARG A 43 18.21 -2.74 -4.42
CA ARG A 43 16.77 -2.94 -4.24
C ARG A 43 16.33 -2.44 -2.86
N VAL A 44 16.98 -2.88 -1.79
CA VAL A 44 16.65 -2.44 -0.41
C VAL A 44 16.78 -0.93 -0.25
N ALA A 45 17.82 -0.32 -0.82
CA ALA A 45 17.99 1.15 -0.78
C ALA A 45 16.91 1.90 -1.58
N TYR A 46 16.34 1.27 -2.62
CA TYR A 46 15.31 1.87 -3.48
C TYR A 46 13.89 1.74 -2.92
N PHE A 47 13.64 0.77 -2.03
CA PHE A 47 12.32 0.47 -1.48
C PHE A 47 11.56 1.67 -0.88
N PRO A 48 12.18 2.52 -0.04
CA PRO A 48 11.50 3.70 0.48
C PRO A 48 11.03 4.65 -0.63
N LYS A 49 11.84 4.83 -1.67
CA LYS A 49 11.51 5.67 -2.82
C LYS A 49 10.42 5.03 -3.70
N TYR A 50 10.47 3.70 -3.85
CA TYR A 50 9.48 2.94 -4.61
C TYR A 50 8.08 3.11 -3.99
N PHE A 51 7.93 2.86 -2.69
CA PHE A 51 6.65 3.00 -2.01
C PHE A 51 6.21 4.46 -1.89
N ASP A 52 7.12 5.40 -1.65
CA ASP A 52 6.78 6.82 -1.61
C ASP A 52 6.18 7.30 -2.95
N CYS A 53 6.76 6.88 -4.07
CA CYS A 53 6.24 7.20 -5.40
C CYS A 53 4.86 6.56 -5.66
N LEU A 54 4.71 5.27 -5.34
CA LEU A 54 3.44 4.55 -5.52
C LEU A 54 2.31 5.15 -4.69
N LEU A 55 2.58 5.41 -3.41
CA LEU A 55 1.59 5.97 -2.49
C LEU A 55 1.29 7.44 -2.77
N THR A 56 2.27 8.20 -3.24
CA THR A 56 2.04 9.57 -3.73
C THR A 56 1.10 9.54 -4.94
N ALA A 57 1.34 8.68 -5.91
CA ALA A 57 0.45 8.51 -7.05
C ALA A 57 -0.96 8.07 -6.61
N ALA A 58 -1.06 7.15 -5.65
CA ALA A 58 -2.34 6.72 -5.08
C ALA A 58 -3.06 7.89 -4.38
N GLY A 59 -2.37 8.65 -3.53
CA GLY A 59 -2.91 9.80 -2.82
C GLY A 59 -3.39 10.91 -3.75
N LEU A 60 -2.67 11.15 -4.85
CA LEU A 60 -3.11 12.10 -5.90
C LEU A 60 -4.39 11.64 -6.61
N ASN A 61 -4.61 10.33 -6.71
CA ASN A 61 -5.82 9.73 -7.26
C ASN A 61 -6.95 9.55 -6.22
N GLY A 62 -6.82 10.17 -5.04
CA GLY A 62 -7.85 10.13 -4.01
C GLY A 62 -7.86 8.86 -3.15
N ALA A 63 -6.74 8.14 -3.06
CA ALA A 63 -6.63 7.00 -2.16
C ALA A 63 -6.91 7.36 -0.70
N ILE A 64 -7.50 6.40 0.01
CA ILE A 64 -7.75 6.45 1.44
C ILE A 64 -6.76 5.51 2.12
N PHE A 65 -6.04 6.05 3.11
CA PHE A 65 -5.04 5.33 3.88
C PHE A 65 -5.65 4.94 5.22
N HIS A 66 -5.86 3.65 5.41
CA HIS A 66 -6.28 3.05 6.66
C HIS A 66 -5.05 2.64 7.46
N GLU A 67 -5.05 2.97 8.74
CA GLU A 67 -4.05 2.58 9.71
C GLU A 67 -4.75 1.84 10.85
N ALA A 68 -4.09 0.83 11.40
CA ALA A 68 -4.58 0.14 12.58
C ALA A 68 -3.44 -0.21 13.55
N ASP A 69 -3.78 -0.18 14.84
CA ASP A 69 -2.90 -0.59 15.95
C ASP A 69 -1.55 0.15 15.95
N ASP A 70 -1.60 1.49 15.86
CA ASP A 70 -0.44 2.40 15.85
C ASP A 70 0.55 2.08 14.73
N TRP A 71 0.06 2.03 13.49
CA TRP A 71 0.84 1.72 12.29
C TRP A 71 1.45 0.31 12.25
N LYS A 72 0.91 -0.66 12.99
CA LYS A 72 1.27 -2.07 12.76
C LYS A 72 0.65 -2.63 11.49
N PHE A 73 -0.48 -2.07 11.07
CA PHE A 73 -1.12 -2.40 9.80
C PHE A 73 -1.45 -1.13 9.03
N CYS A 74 -1.25 -1.18 7.72
CA CYS A 74 -1.71 -0.15 6.80
C CYS A 74 -2.40 -0.80 5.61
N GLY A 75 -3.54 -0.24 5.22
CA GLY A 75 -4.25 -0.58 4.00
C GLY A 75 -4.44 0.67 3.16
N VAL A 76 -4.13 0.59 1.88
CA VAL A 76 -4.33 1.69 0.94
C VAL A 76 -5.47 1.29 0.01
N LEU A 77 -6.57 2.01 0.10
CA LEU A 77 -7.75 1.78 -0.72
C LEU A 77 -7.82 2.87 -1.80
N MET A 78 -7.71 2.45 -3.04
CA MET A 78 -8.04 3.31 -4.16
C MET A 78 -9.56 3.36 -4.33
N PRO A 79 -10.18 4.55 -4.40
CA PRO A 79 -11.57 4.63 -4.78
C PRO A 79 -11.74 4.05 -6.20
N PRO A 80 -12.88 3.42 -6.49
CA PRO A 80 -13.14 2.98 -7.85
C PRO A 80 -13.04 4.18 -8.78
N VAL A 81 -12.32 4.03 -9.89
CA VAL A 81 -12.37 5.02 -10.95
C VAL A 81 -13.81 5.01 -11.45
N VAL A 82 -14.59 6.00 -11.04
CA VAL A 82 -15.86 6.29 -11.70
C VAL A 82 -15.51 6.89 -13.05
N THR A 83 -15.27 6.03 -14.05
CA THR A 83 -15.64 6.35 -15.42
C THR A 83 -17.16 6.44 -15.42
N SER A 84 -17.70 7.54 -14.89
CA SER A 84 -19.05 7.97 -15.19
C SER A 84 -19.03 8.49 -16.63
N THR A 85 -18.88 7.55 -17.56
CA THR A 85 -19.49 7.47 -18.88
C THR A 85 -18.85 6.21 -19.51
N ILE A 86 -19.71 5.29 -19.95
CA ILE A 86 -19.43 4.04 -20.69
C ILE A 86 -18.77 2.84 -19.97
N LEU A 87 -19.69 2.05 -19.39
CA LEU A 87 -19.80 0.59 -19.47
C LEU A 87 -19.16 -0.26 -18.37
N GLY A 88 -20.00 -0.58 -17.38
CA GLY A 88 -20.32 -1.99 -17.14
C GLY A 88 -19.40 -2.74 -16.18
N GLN A 89 -19.80 -2.75 -14.91
CA GLN A 89 -19.67 -3.90 -14.01
C GLN A 89 -18.31 -4.62 -13.99
N PHE A 90 -17.39 -4.16 -13.15
CA PHE A 90 -16.50 -5.07 -12.45
C PHE A 90 -16.60 -4.82 -10.94
N SER A 91 -17.73 -5.26 -10.39
CA SER A 91 -17.95 -5.39 -8.95
C SER A 91 -17.16 -6.61 -8.46
N LYS A 92 -15.94 -6.40 -8.00
CA LYS A 92 -15.29 -7.22 -6.96
C LYS A 92 -14.24 -6.35 -6.25
N PRO A 93 -14.34 -6.13 -4.93
CA PRO A 93 -13.33 -5.40 -4.19
C PRO A 93 -12.13 -6.34 -3.96
N ASP A 94 -11.16 -6.30 -4.87
CA ASP A 94 -9.83 -6.85 -4.60
C ASP A 94 -9.10 -5.90 -3.66
N LEU A 95 -9.39 -6.09 -2.38
CA LEU A 95 -8.68 -5.50 -1.26
C LEU A 95 -7.22 -5.98 -1.37
N PHE A 96 -6.30 -5.06 -1.69
CA PHE A 96 -4.88 -5.26 -1.41
C PHE A 96 -4.68 -5.24 0.11
N GLN A 97 -5.19 -6.26 0.78
CA GLN A 97 -4.96 -6.50 2.18
C GLN A 97 -3.54 -7.08 2.25
N CYS A 98 -2.59 -6.26 2.70
CA CYS A 98 -1.28 -6.76 3.13
C CYS A 98 -1.48 -7.53 4.43
N SER A 99 -2.12 -8.70 4.33
CA SER A 99 -2.22 -9.66 5.43
C SER A 99 -0.90 -10.40 5.49
N GLY A 100 0.12 -9.73 6.04
CA GLY A 100 1.28 -10.43 6.59
C GLY A 100 0.80 -11.27 7.75
N ILE A 101 0.57 -12.55 7.48
CA ILE A 101 0.35 -13.60 8.48
C ILE A 101 1.66 -13.70 9.27
N LEU A 102 1.73 -13.01 10.42
CA LEU A 102 2.67 -13.40 11.47
C LEU A 102 2.00 -14.51 12.29
N GLY A 103 2.72 -15.63 12.42
CA GLY A 103 2.34 -16.76 13.27
C GLY A 103 2.40 -16.46 14.76
#